data_AF-A0A7X0CPE2-F1
#
_entry.id   AF-A0A7X0CPE2-F1
#
_cell.length_a   1.000
_cell.length_b   1.000
_cell.length_c   1.000
_cell.angle_alpha   90.00
_cell.angle_beta   90.00
_cell.angle_gamma   90.00
#
_symmetry.space_group_name_H-M   'P 1'
#
loop_
_entity.id
_entity.type
_entity.pdbx_description
1 polymer ?
#
loop_
_entity_poly.entity_id
_entity_poly.type
_entity_poly.pdbx_seq_one_letter_code
_entity_poly.pdbx_strand_id
1 'polypeptide(L)'
;MQIIADRKTLANDGWDAMPITIQVLDSKGRPVPTANIPVDFEISGGGRIIGLGNGDPNSHEAEKGNRRSLFNGLAQLIVQSNEGEHAPIKLVAKSAGMKDATILIPLHAVTPRTFVQVLQSVMVLEQWRASAISKVRPDPNQKIDDNDMNSWFPVTPGQLQDMTGGRYIIYRTTFKPYDSQQKNGGRLIFQKVTGKAELWIDGKMIGARNNAVTADWTVNLPAGSRDRVISVLIEAESGSKAGLGGVVSIETDQ
;
A
#
# COMPACT_ATOMS: atom_id res chain seq x y z
N MET A 1 -3.90 15.51 39.07
CA MET A 1 -4.46 14.55 38.10
C MET A 1 -3.80 13.20 38.33
N GLN A 2 -4.50 12.10 38.11
CA GLN A 2 -3.98 10.75 38.24
C GLN A 2 -4.32 9.93 36.99
N ILE A 3 -3.37 9.12 36.54
CA ILE A 3 -3.52 8.16 35.44
C ILE A 3 -3.47 6.75 36.05
N ILE A 4 -4.47 5.93 35.78
CA ILE A 4 -4.61 4.58 36.34
C ILE A 4 -4.76 3.61 35.18
N ALA A 5 -3.69 2.87 34.88
CA ALA A 5 -3.74 1.78 33.93
C ALA A 5 -4.40 0.54 34.56
N ASP A 6 -5.25 -0.13 33.79
CA ASP A 6 -5.89 -1.39 34.21
C ASP A 6 -4.87 -2.51 34.48
N ARG A 7 -3.80 -2.56 33.69
CA ARG A 7 -2.69 -3.50 33.82
C ARG A 7 -1.34 -2.77 33.88
N LYS A 8 -0.29 -3.48 34.31
CA LYS A 8 1.07 -2.93 34.39
C LYS A 8 1.82 -2.96 33.06
N THR A 9 1.46 -3.86 32.15
CA THR A 9 2.18 -4.07 30.87
C THR A 9 1.20 -4.43 29.76
N LEU A 10 1.64 -4.28 28.52
CA LEU A 10 0.93 -4.69 27.30
C LEU A 10 1.81 -5.66 26.50
N ALA A 11 1.18 -6.61 25.80
CA ALA A 11 1.85 -7.39 24.77
C ALA A 11 2.13 -6.53 23.53
N ASN A 12 3.26 -6.72 22.85
CA ASN A 12 3.61 -5.95 21.65
C ASN A 12 3.11 -6.58 20.33
N ASP A 13 1.95 -7.24 20.37
CA ASP A 13 1.39 -7.93 19.19
C ASP A 13 0.65 -6.98 18.22
N GLY A 14 0.46 -5.71 18.58
CA GLY A 14 -0.33 -4.77 17.79
C GLY A 14 -1.85 -4.89 18.01
N TRP A 15 -2.28 -5.83 18.86
CA TRP A 15 -3.69 -6.12 19.16
C TRP A 15 -4.04 -5.78 20.60
N ASP A 16 -3.15 -6.08 21.55
CA ASP A 16 -3.38 -5.88 22.98
C ASP A 16 -3.69 -4.41 23.29
N ALA A 17 -4.80 -4.19 23.97
CA ALA A 17 -5.33 -2.88 24.30
C ALA A 17 -5.66 -2.79 25.79
N MET A 18 -5.42 -1.61 26.36
CA MET A 18 -5.60 -1.37 27.78
C MET A 18 -6.45 -0.13 28.01
N PRO A 19 -7.57 -0.28 28.75
CA PRO A 19 -8.26 0.85 29.33
C PRO A 19 -7.38 1.57 30.36
N ILE A 20 -7.36 2.90 30.30
CA ILE A 20 -6.64 3.77 31.23
C ILE A 20 -7.62 4.81 31.74
N THR A 21 -7.80 4.87 33.05
CA THR A 21 -8.66 5.84 33.71
C THR A 21 -7.88 7.11 34.03
N ILE A 22 -8.50 8.25 33.74
CA ILE A 22 -8.02 9.58 34.13
C ILE A 22 -8.95 10.10 35.19
N GLN A 23 -8.38 10.55 36.31
CA GLN A 23 -9.15 11.17 37.37
C GLN A 23 -8.50 12.41 37.96
N VAL A 24 -9.34 13.30 38.49
CA VAL A 24 -8.89 14.48 39.24
C VAL A 24 -9.06 14.24 40.72
N LEU A 25 -7.98 14.49 41.46
CA LEU A 25 -7.93 14.43 42.91
C LEU A 25 -7.69 15.84 43.46
N ASP A 26 -8.25 16.12 44.63
CA ASP A 26 -7.92 17.31 45.41
C ASP A 26 -6.56 17.18 46.11
N SER A 27 -6.17 18.22 46.87
CA SER A 27 -4.90 18.25 47.61
C SER A 27 -4.80 17.18 48.72
N LYS A 28 -5.92 16.57 49.12
CA LYS A 28 -5.99 15.48 50.09
C LYS A 28 -6.09 14.11 49.42
N GLY A 29 -5.98 14.03 48.09
CA GLY A 29 -6.06 12.78 47.34
C GLY A 29 -7.48 12.24 47.13
N ARG A 30 -8.52 13.07 47.31
CA ARG A 30 -9.92 12.66 47.17
C ARG A 30 -10.43 12.95 45.75
N PRO A 31 -11.20 12.03 45.13
CA PRO A 31 -11.83 12.29 43.83
C PRO A 31 -12.71 13.55 43.86
N VAL A 32 -12.67 14.32 42.78
CA VAL A 32 -13.47 15.56 42.63
C VAL A 32 -14.63 15.28 41.66
N PRO A 33 -15.82 14.90 42.14
CA PRO A 33 -16.93 14.45 41.30
C PRO A 33 -17.61 15.58 40.51
N THR A 34 -17.16 16.82 40.66
CA THR A 34 -17.67 17.99 39.93
C THR A 34 -16.69 18.48 38.85
N ALA A 35 -15.55 17.81 38.66
CA ALA A 35 -14.54 18.23 37.70
C ALA A 35 -14.93 17.79 36.28
N ASN A 36 -15.22 18.76 35.40
CA ASN A 36 -15.57 18.55 34.00
C ASN A 36 -14.61 19.28 33.04
N ILE A 37 -13.32 19.28 33.38
CA ILE A 37 -12.28 20.04 32.68
C ILE A 37 -11.74 19.28 31.45
N PRO A 38 -11.30 19.97 30.39
CA PRO A 38 -10.62 19.33 29.27
C PRO A 38 -9.26 18.78 29.67
N VAL A 39 -8.91 17.61 29.15
CA VAL A 39 -7.58 16.99 29.30
C VAL A 39 -7.00 16.72 27.92
N ASP A 40 -5.79 17.21 27.69
CA ASP A 40 -5.00 16.94 26.49
C ASP A 40 -3.99 15.81 26.80
N PHE A 41 -3.81 14.92 25.84
CA PHE A 41 -2.97 13.72 25.96
C PHE A 41 -1.83 13.76 24.97
N GLU A 42 -0.63 13.38 25.44
CA GLU A 42 0.52 13.13 24.59
C GLU A 42 0.94 11.68 24.79
N ILE A 43 1.07 10.95 23.67
CA ILE A 43 1.52 9.56 23.68
C ILE A 43 2.75 9.41 22.79
N SER A 44 3.73 8.66 23.27
CA SER A 44 4.93 8.29 22.50
C SER A 44 5.42 6.89 22.89
N GLY A 45 6.37 6.36 22.10
CA GLY A 45 6.86 4.98 22.25
C GLY A 45 6.03 3.98 21.43
N GLY A 46 5.99 2.72 21.87
CA GLY A 46 5.44 1.60 21.10
C GLY A 46 3.91 1.46 21.13
N GLY A 47 3.15 2.56 21.13
CA GLY A 47 1.69 2.48 21.20
C GLY A 47 0.97 3.75 20.81
N ARG A 48 -0.36 3.65 20.70
CA ARG A 48 -1.24 4.72 20.23
C ARG A 48 -2.57 4.72 20.97
N ILE A 49 -3.21 5.89 21.03
CA ILE A 49 -4.59 6.01 21.52
C ILE A 49 -5.53 5.56 20.41
N ILE A 50 -6.42 4.62 20.71
CA ILE A 50 -7.43 4.12 19.76
C ILE A 50 -8.86 4.49 20.14
N GLY A 51 -9.06 4.98 21.37
CA GLY A 51 -10.38 5.38 21.87
C GLY A 51 -10.28 6.32 23.06
N LEU A 52 -11.25 7.22 23.16
CA LEU A 52 -11.44 8.18 24.24
C LEU A 52 -12.93 8.22 24.62
N GLY A 53 -13.24 8.28 25.92
CA GLY A 53 -14.61 8.45 26.39
C GLY A 53 -14.67 8.98 27.82
N ASN A 54 -15.81 9.51 28.25
CA ASN A 54 -16.03 10.00 29.62
C ASN A 54 -17.38 9.58 30.20
N GLY A 55 -18.26 8.96 29.40
CA GLY A 55 -19.58 8.49 29.83
C GLY A 55 -20.66 9.57 29.90
N ASP A 56 -20.39 10.79 29.42
CA ASP A 56 -21.42 11.83 29.28
C ASP A 56 -22.26 11.57 28.02
N PRO A 57 -23.57 11.23 28.15
CA PRO A 57 -24.43 10.98 26.99
C PRO A 57 -24.67 12.22 26.11
N ASN A 58 -24.34 13.43 26.60
CA ASN A 58 -24.48 14.68 25.84
C ASN A 58 -23.16 15.14 25.20
N SER A 59 -22.05 14.44 25.44
CA SER A 59 -20.76 14.83 24.86
C SER A 59 -20.71 14.45 23.39
N HIS A 60 -20.42 15.45 22.55
CA HIS A 60 -20.14 15.29 21.12
C HIS A 60 -18.64 15.40 20.79
N GLU A 61 -17.77 15.38 21.80
CA GLU A 61 -16.32 15.37 21.60
C GLU A 61 -15.89 14.05 20.91
N ALA A 62 -14.85 14.13 20.07
CA ALA A 62 -14.42 13.00 19.25
C ALA A 62 -13.90 11.81 20.09
N GLU A 63 -14.37 10.60 19.76
CA GLU A 63 -13.90 9.33 20.36
C GLU A 63 -12.50 8.92 19.92
N LYS A 64 -11.96 9.59 18.91
CA LYS A 64 -10.58 9.42 18.44
C LYS A 64 -9.87 10.77 18.50
N GLY A 65 -8.59 10.72 18.85
CA GLY A 65 -7.74 11.90 18.96
C GLY A 65 -6.95 11.87 20.26
N ASN A 66 -6.65 13.05 20.78
CA ASN A 66 -5.75 13.24 21.90
C ASN A 66 -6.32 14.21 22.95
N ARG A 67 -7.63 14.45 22.98
CA ARG A 67 -8.27 15.36 23.94
C ARG A 67 -9.64 14.84 24.33
N ARG A 68 -9.95 14.88 25.62
CA ARG A 68 -11.28 14.55 26.16
C ARG A 68 -11.54 15.31 27.45
N SER A 69 -12.73 15.87 27.60
CA SER A 69 -13.17 16.45 28.87
C SER A 69 -13.55 15.38 29.87
N LEU A 70 -13.22 15.61 31.14
CA LEU A 70 -13.72 14.78 32.21
C LEU A 70 -15.24 14.94 32.34
N PHE A 71 -15.88 13.90 32.85
CA PHE A 71 -17.26 13.95 33.29
C PHE A 71 -17.35 13.39 34.70
N ASN A 72 -17.86 14.18 35.63
CA ASN A 72 -17.88 13.88 37.07
C ASN A 72 -16.52 13.43 37.61
N GLY A 73 -15.46 14.09 37.15
CA GLY A 73 -14.07 13.84 37.57
C GLY A 73 -13.35 12.70 36.86
N LEU A 74 -13.98 12.02 35.89
CA LEU A 74 -13.43 10.85 35.21
C LEU A 74 -13.41 10.97 33.68
N ALA A 75 -12.42 10.35 33.07
CA ALA A 75 -12.42 9.98 31.65
C ALA A 75 -11.65 8.66 31.47
N GLN A 76 -11.77 8.07 30.29
CA GLN A 76 -11.10 6.83 29.91
C GLN A 76 -10.43 6.98 28.55
N LEU A 77 -9.22 6.43 28.45
CA LEU A 77 -8.53 6.17 27.19
C LEU A 77 -8.46 4.67 26.95
N ILE A 78 -8.38 4.29 25.68
CA ILE A 78 -7.96 2.95 25.26
C ILE A 78 -6.65 3.11 24.50
N VAL A 79 -5.59 2.51 25.03
CA VAL A 79 -4.26 2.51 24.42
C VAL A 79 -3.96 1.13 23.88
N GLN A 80 -3.50 1.07 22.62
CA GLN A 80 -3.11 -0.17 21.95
C GLN A 80 -1.62 -0.18 21.69
N SER A 81 -0.98 -1.34 21.81
CA SER A 81 0.41 -1.52 21.40
C SER A 81 0.56 -1.46 19.87
N ASN A 82 1.77 -1.14 19.43
CA ASN A 82 2.18 -1.32 18.04
C ASN A 82 2.90 -2.66 17.91
N GLU A 83 2.70 -3.35 16.79
CA GLU A 83 3.30 -4.66 16.54
C GLU A 83 4.82 -4.58 16.51
N GLY A 84 5.50 -5.48 17.23
CA GLY A 84 6.96 -5.61 17.22
C GLY A 84 7.72 -4.51 17.97
N GLU A 85 7.03 -3.50 18.51
CA GLU A 85 7.67 -2.42 19.24
C GLU A 85 8.14 -2.87 20.63
N HIS A 86 9.27 -2.31 21.07
CA HIS A 86 9.86 -2.61 22.38
C HIS A 86 9.96 -1.39 23.29
N ALA A 87 9.82 -0.18 22.73
CA ALA A 87 9.84 1.05 23.51
C ALA A 87 8.60 1.14 24.42
N PRO A 88 8.75 1.42 25.72
CA PRO A 88 7.61 1.57 26.62
C PRO A 88 6.71 2.71 26.15
N ILE A 89 5.41 2.54 26.34
CA ILE A 89 4.43 3.58 26.02
C ILE A 89 4.50 4.64 27.10
N LYS A 90 4.81 5.87 26.72
CA LYS A 90 4.76 7.04 27.60
C LYS A 90 3.46 7.79 27.32
N LEU A 91 2.59 7.88 28.32
CA LEU A 91 1.37 8.66 28.26
C LEU A 91 1.46 9.82 29.25
N VAL A 92 1.25 11.03 28.75
CA VAL A 92 1.21 12.28 29.52
C VAL A 92 -0.19 12.86 29.40
N ALA A 93 -0.77 13.29 30.53
CA ALA A 93 -2.07 13.95 30.59
C ALA A 93 -1.90 15.36 31.18
N LYS A 94 -2.44 16.36 30.47
CA LYS A 94 -2.27 17.80 30.76
C LYS A 94 -3.62 18.49 30.84
N SER A 95 -3.75 19.43 31.75
CA SER A 95 -4.92 20.32 31.82
C SER A 95 -4.53 21.65 32.45
N ALA A 96 -5.16 22.74 32.03
CA ALA A 96 -4.83 24.08 32.49
C ALA A 96 -4.98 24.20 34.02
N GLY A 97 -3.97 24.78 34.68
CA GLY A 97 -3.95 24.95 36.13
C GLY A 97 -3.69 23.67 36.94
N MET A 98 -3.39 22.54 36.28
CA MET A 98 -3.03 21.29 36.93
C MET A 98 -1.56 20.94 36.71
N LYS A 99 -1.00 20.16 37.64
CA LYS A 99 0.27 19.45 37.38
C LYS A 99 0.00 18.31 36.39
N ASP A 100 0.86 18.22 35.39
CA ASP A 100 0.87 17.11 34.42
C ASP A 100 1.01 15.77 35.14
N ALA A 101 0.32 14.76 34.63
CA ALA A 101 0.47 13.37 35.06
C ALA A 101 1.16 12.57 33.95
N THR A 102 2.00 11.61 34.33
CA THR A 102 2.70 10.75 33.37
C THR A 102 2.72 9.31 33.87
N ILE A 103 2.53 8.36 32.96
CA ILE A 103 2.74 6.94 33.21
C ILE A 103 3.63 6.34 32.11
N LEU A 104 4.45 5.37 32.49
CA LEU A 104 5.22 4.52 31.57
C LEU A 104 4.65 3.10 31.65
N ILE A 105 4.27 2.55 30.50
CA ILE A 105 3.69 1.21 30.37
C ILE A 105 4.69 0.36 29.59
N PRO A 106 5.39 -0.58 30.23
CA PRO A 106 6.28 -1.50 29.54
C PRO A 106 5.54 -2.41 28.56
N LEU A 107 6.23 -2.71 27.45
CA LEU A 107 5.81 -3.73 26.50
C LEU A 107 6.58 -5.02 26.76
N HIS A 108 5.92 -6.16 26.59
CA HIS A 108 6.58 -7.46 26.59
C HIS A 108 6.37 -8.17 25.25
N ALA A 109 7.42 -8.85 24.79
CA ALA A 109 7.41 -9.56 23.53
C ALA A 109 6.50 -10.79 23.61
N VAL A 110 5.68 -11.00 22.59
CA VAL A 110 4.87 -12.21 22.43
C VAL A 110 5.04 -12.77 21.01
N THR A 111 4.74 -14.05 20.82
CA THR A 111 4.72 -14.66 19.49
C THR A 111 3.62 -14.01 18.64
N PRO A 112 3.94 -13.45 17.46
CA PRO A 112 2.92 -12.89 16.57
C PRO A 112 1.88 -13.93 16.19
N ARG A 113 0.62 -13.51 16.09
CA ARG A 113 -0.45 -14.39 15.61
C ARG A 113 -0.22 -14.70 14.14
N THR A 114 -0.41 -15.95 13.76
CA THR A 114 -0.36 -16.34 12.35
C THR A 114 -1.49 -15.64 11.60
N PHE A 115 -1.16 -14.95 10.51
CA PHE A 115 -2.13 -14.37 9.61
C PHE A 115 -1.79 -14.75 8.17
N VAL A 116 -2.81 -14.73 7.31
CA VAL A 116 -2.61 -14.85 5.86
C VAL A 116 -2.25 -13.45 5.36
N GLN A 117 -1.06 -13.31 4.78
CA GLN A 117 -0.64 -12.05 4.14
C GLN A 117 -1.71 -11.61 3.14
N VAL A 118 -2.07 -10.33 3.19
CA VAL A 118 -2.95 -9.75 2.17
C VAL A 118 -2.19 -9.83 0.85
N LEU A 119 -2.66 -10.71 -0.05
CA LEU A 119 -2.09 -10.83 -1.39
C LEU A 119 -2.24 -9.49 -2.11
N GLN A 120 -1.12 -8.98 -2.61
CA GLN A 120 -1.12 -7.81 -3.48
C GLN A 120 -2.04 -8.08 -4.68
N SER A 121 -2.79 -7.07 -5.11
CA SER A 121 -3.63 -7.17 -6.31
C SER A 121 -2.75 -7.20 -7.55
N VAL A 122 -2.29 -8.40 -7.93
CA VAL A 122 -1.56 -8.64 -9.17
C VAL A 122 -2.57 -8.82 -10.30
N MET A 123 -2.46 -8.01 -11.34
CA MET A 123 -3.19 -8.22 -12.59
C MET A 123 -2.26 -8.86 -13.61
N VAL A 124 -2.50 -10.11 -13.97
CA VAL A 124 -1.78 -10.77 -15.07
C VAL A 124 -2.40 -10.36 -16.40
N LEU A 125 -1.57 -10.01 -17.39
CA LEU A 125 -2.01 -9.66 -18.73
C LEU A 125 -1.93 -10.90 -19.64
N GLU A 126 -3.09 -11.45 -20.02
CA GLU A 126 -3.17 -12.78 -20.68
C GLU A 126 -3.53 -12.71 -22.17
N GLN A 127 -4.18 -11.64 -22.64
CA GLN A 127 -4.68 -11.51 -24.01
C GLN A 127 -3.69 -10.77 -24.91
N TRP A 128 -2.59 -11.42 -25.27
CA TRP A 128 -1.56 -10.84 -26.13
C TRP A 128 -1.74 -11.25 -27.59
N ARG A 129 -1.50 -10.29 -28.49
CA ARG A 129 -1.32 -10.52 -29.92
C ARG A 129 0.05 -10.00 -30.35
N ALA A 130 0.62 -10.61 -31.38
CA ALA A 130 1.85 -10.13 -31.99
C ALA A 130 1.66 -9.80 -33.47
N SER A 131 2.39 -8.80 -33.95
CA SER A 131 2.50 -8.48 -35.38
C SER A 131 3.33 -9.55 -36.10
N ALA A 132 3.25 -9.59 -37.42
CA ALA A 132 4.28 -10.26 -38.21
C ALA A 132 5.68 -9.68 -37.91
N ILE A 133 6.71 -10.50 -38.05
CA ILE A 133 8.10 -10.07 -37.93
C ILE A 133 8.46 -9.17 -39.10
N SER A 134 9.00 -7.99 -38.82
CA SER A 134 9.34 -6.96 -39.80
C SER A 134 10.85 -6.76 -39.92
N LYS A 135 11.30 -6.45 -41.14
CA LYS A 135 12.67 -6.01 -41.44
C LYS A 135 12.91 -4.54 -41.09
N VAL A 136 11.86 -3.72 -41.22
CA VAL A 136 11.89 -2.27 -40.96
C VAL A 136 11.18 -2.00 -39.63
N ARG A 137 11.66 -1.02 -38.85
CA ARG A 137 11.04 -0.66 -37.58
C ARG A 137 9.58 -0.25 -37.80
N PRO A 138 8.58 -1.02 -37.32
CA PRO A 138 7.18 -0.65 -37.45
C PRO A 138 6.84 0.50 -36.49
N ASP A 139 5.74 1.21 -36.75
CA ASP A 139 5.15 2.13 -35.77
C ASP A 139 4.53 1.31 -34.61
N PRO A 140 5.00 1.46 -33.35
CA PRO A 140 4.41 0.76 -32.21
C PRO A 140 2.92 1.08 -31.99
N ASN A 141 2.44 2.21 -32.53
CA ASN A 141 1.09 2.72 -32.35
C ASN A 141 0.18 2.50 -33.57
N GLN A 142 0.51 1.53 -34.43
CA GLN A 142 -0.33 1.09 -35.54
C GLN A 142 -1.79 0.94 -35.09
N LYS A 143 -2.73 1.52 -35.86
CA LYS A 143 -4.16 1.26 -35.66
C LYS A 143 -4.48 -0.10 -36.29
N ILE A 144 -5.13 -0.95 -35.50
CA ILE A 144 -5.67 -2.23 -35.97
C ILE A 144 -7.16 -1.98 -36.11
N ASP A 145 -7.67 -2.12 -37.33
CA ASP A 145 -9.11 -1.94 -37.57
C ASP A 145 -9.89 -3.11 -36.96
N ASP A 146 -11.13 -2.86 -36.54
CA ASP A 146 -11.98 -3.87 -35.87
C ASP A 146 -12.24 -5.10 -36.76
N ASN A 147 -12.10 -4.96 -38.08
CA ASN A 147 -12.26 -6.03 -39.07
C ASN A 147 -10.93 -6.68 -39.50
N ASP A 148 -9.80 -6.31 -38.89
CA ASP A 148 -8.49 -6.92 -39.19
C ASP A 148 -8.33 -8.27 -38.47
N MET A 149 -8.69 -9.32 -39.20
CA MET A 149 -8.66 -10.69 -38.71
C MET A 149 -7.27 -11.35 -38.78
N ASN A 150 -6.35 -10.83 -39.60
CA ASN A 150 -5.18 -11.61 -40.04
C ASN A 150 -3.81 -10.92 -39.87
N SER A 151 -3.75 -9.61 -39.61
CA SER A 151 -2.44 -8.95 -39.52
C SER A 151 -1.69 -9.25 -38.22
N TRP A 152 -2.41 -9.68 -37.17
CA TRP A 152 -1.86 -9.98 -35.84
C TRP A 152 -2.38 -11.33 -35.33
N PHE A 153 -1.49 -12.13 -34.75
CA PHE A 153 -1.80 -13.47 -34.26
C PHE A 153 -1.73 -13.54 -32.73
N PRO A 154 -2.54 -14.39 -32.07
CA PRO A 154 -2.47 -14.57 -30.62
C PRO A 154 -1.11 -15.14 -30.21
N VAL A 155 -0.58 -14.66 -29.09
CA VAL A 155 0.65 -15.16 -28.48
C VAL A 155 0.48 -15.24 -26.97
N THR A 156 1.23 -16.13 -26.33
CA THR A 156 1.26 -16.25 -24.86
C THR A 156 2.65 -15.86 -24.37
N PRO A 157 2.78 -14.85 -23.48
CA PRO A 157 4.05 -14.58 -22.81
C PRO A 157 4.58 -15.83 -22.11
N GLY A 158 5.89 -16.06 -22.19
CA GLY A 158 6.52 -17.33 -21.79
C GLY A 158 7.13 -18.08 -22.97
N GLN A 159 6.72 -17.77 -24.20
CA GLN A 159 7.28 -18.36 -25.42
C GLN A 159 7.92 -17.28 -26.30
N LEU A 160 9.25 -17.36 -26.46
CA LEU A 160 10.00 -16.49 -27.36
C LEU A 160 9.68 -16.82 -28.83
N GLN A 161 9.71 -15.80 -29.68
CA GLN A 161 9.50 -15.93 -31.12
C GLN A 161 10.83 -16.12 -31.85
N ASP A 162 10.82 -16.96 -32.88
CA ASP A 162 11.94 -17.11 -33.80
C ASP A 162 11.98 -15.91 -34.76
N MET A 163 12.99 -15.06 -34.64
CA MET A 163 13.13 -13.81 -35.39
C MET A 163 13.59 -14.05 -36.85
N THR A 164 12.99 -15.00 -37.56
CA THR A 164 13.39 -15.35 -38.93
C THR A 164 12.86 -14.32 -39.93
N GLY A 165 13.74 -13.84 -40.81
CA GLY A 165 13.35 -12.97 -41.92
C GLY A 165 13.13 -11.49 -41.56
N GLY A 166 13.40 -11.10 -40.31
CA GLY A 166 13.34 -9.71 -39.86
C GLY A 166 13.97 -9.53 -38.48
N ARG A 167 13.77 -8.36 -37.88
CA ARG A 167 14.41 -7.98 -36.61
C ARG A 167 13.47 -7.28 -35.62
N TYR A 168 12.24 -6.98 -36.04
CA TYR A 168 11.25 -6.28 -35.22
C TYR A 168 9.96 -7.09 -35.09
N ILE A 169 9.34 -7.06 -33.92
CA ILE A 169 8.01 -7.59 -33.68
C ILE A 169 7.32 -6.71 -32.62
N ILE A 170 6.01 -6.47 -32.76
CA ILE A 170 5.24 -5.77 -31.73
C ILE A 170 4.34 -6.77 -31.03
N TYR A 171 4.33 -6.73 -29.70
CA TYR A 171 3.34 -7.39 -28.85
C TYR A 171 2.33 -6.36 -28.37
N ARG A 172 1.04 -6.70 -28.37
CA ARG A 172 -0.02 -5.80 -27.92
C ARG A 172 -1.05 -6.52 -27.08
N THR A 173 -1.53 -5.83 -26.05
CA THR A 173 -2.65 -6.26 -25.22
C THR A 173 -3.48 -5.04 -24.81
N THR A 174 -4.74 -5.28 -24.44
CA THR A 174 -5.64 -4.27 -23.87
C THR A 174 -6.14 -4.76 -22.53
N PHE A 175 -6.25 -3.86 -21.56
CA PHE A 175 -6.73 -4.20 -20.22
C PHE A 175 -7.43 -3.01 -19.57
N LYS A 176 -8.29 -3.29 -18.59
CA LYS A 176 -8.89 -2.28 -17.72
C LYS A 176 -8.20 -2.32 -16.35
N PRO A 177 -7.50 -1.26 -15.91
CA PRO A 177 -6.81 -1.27 -14.62
C PRO A 177 -7.77 -1.46 -13.44
N TYR A 178 -7.32 -2.10 -12.36
CA TYR A 178 -8.09 -2.17 -11.10
C TYR A 178 -8.21 -0.80 -10.44
N ASP A 179 -9.20 -0.59 -9.58
CA ASP A 179 -9.49 0.71 -8.97
C ASP A 179 -8.27 1.36 -8.27
N SER A 180 -7.42 0.57 -7.62
CA SER A 180 -6.17 1.04 -7.03
C SER A 180 -5.20 1.56 -8.10
N GLN A 181 -5.04 0.80 -9.19
CA GLN A 181 -4.18 1.15 -10.33
C GLN A 181 -4.71 2.37 -11.09
N GLN A 182 -6.03 2.54 -11.18
CA GLN A 182 -6.65 3.69 -11.82
C GLN A 182 -6.32 4.98 -11.07
N LYS A 183 -6.28 4.94 -9.73
CA LYS A 183 -6.02 6.10 -8.86
C LYS A 183 -4.52 6.39 -8.71
N ASN A 184 -3.73 5.35 -8.48
CA ASN A 184 -2.34 5.50 -8.04
C ASN A 184 -1.32 5.14 -9.12
N GLY A 185 -1.76 4.56 -10.24
CA GLY A 185 -0.85 3.91 -11.19
C GLY A 185 -0.34 2.59 -10.61
N GLY A 186 0.81 2.13 -11.10
CA GLY A 186 1.42 0.92 -10.61
C GLY A 186 2.78 0.63 -11.24
N ARG A 187 3.22 -0.61 -11.13
CA ARG A 187 4.42 -1.13 -11.76
C ARG A 187 4.01 -2.22 -12.75
N LEU A 188 4.35 -2.01 -14.01
CA LEU A 188 4.20 -3.01 -15.07
C LEU A 188 5.48 -3.83 -15.13
N ILE A 189 5.37 -5.12 -14.83
CA ILE A 189 6.49 -6.05 -14.67
C ILE A 189 6.46 -7.04 -15.82
N PHE A 190 7.55 -7.10 -16.56
CA PHE A 190 7.79 -8.08 -17.60
C PHE A 190 8.87 -9.05 -17.13
N GLN A 191 8.53 -10.31 -16.96
CA GLN A 191 9.53 -11.32 -16.61
C GLN A 191 10.25 -11.81 -17.88
N LYS A 192 11.58 -11.93 -17.82
CA LYS A 192 12.42 -12.53 -18.87
C LYS A 192 12.18 -11.95 -20.28
N VAL A 193 12.25 -10.63 -20.43
CA VAL A 193 12.27 -9.99 -21.75
C VAL A 193 13.59 -10.30 -22.43
N THR A 194 13.55 -10.73 -23.69
CA THR A 194 14.75 -11.00 -24.52
C THR A 194 14.73 -10.10 -25.76
N GLY A 195 15.84 -9.42 -26.04
CA GLY A 195 15.92 -8.37 -27.06
C GLY A 195 15.84 -6.95 -26.50
N LYS A 196 16.18 -5.96 -27.34
CA LYS A 196 15.91 -4.56 -27.01
C LYS A 196 14.40 -4.34 -27.05
N ALA A 197 13.90 -3.46 -26.19
CA ALA A 197 12.47 -3.26 -26.04
C ALA A 197 12.11 -1.78 -25.91
N GLU A 198 11.00 -1.38 -26.50
CA GLU A 198 10.30 -0.14 -26.19
C GLU A 198 8.89 -0.47 -25.70
N LEU A 199 8.45 0.21 -24.65
CA LEU A 199 7.13 0.06 -24.08
C LEU A 199 6.32 1.34 -24.29
N TRP A 200 5.15 1.16 -24.87
CA TRP A 200 4.19 2.21 -25.18
C TRP A 200 2.88 1.92 -24.49
N ILE A 201 2.28 2.95 -23.90
CA ILE A 201 0.92 2.90 -23.38
C ILE A 201 0.09 4.02 -24.00
N ASP A 202 -1.06 3.67 -24.55
CA ASP A 202 -1.99 4.60 -25.20
C ASP A 202 -1.32 5.58 -26.19
N GLY A 203 -0.36 5.11 -26.99
CA GLY A 203 0.32 5.97 -27.96
C GLY A 203 1.58 6.68 -27.43
N LYS A 204 1.91 6.56 -26.14
CA LYS A 204 3.06 7.24 -25.52
C LYS A 204 4.10 6.26 -24.99
N MET A 205 5.36 6.45 -25.36
CA MET A 205 6.47 5.66 -24.82
C MET A 205 6.66 5.96 -23.33
N ILE A 206 6.74 4.91 -22.52
CA ILE A 206 6.93 5.00 -21.06
C ILE A 206 8.16 4.25 -20.56
N GLY A 207 8.80 3.44 -21.41
CA GLY A 207 10.07 2.78 -21.07
C GLY A 207 10.81 2.29 -22.29
N ALA A 208 12.13 2.17 -22.17
CA ALA A 208 12.96 1.51 -23.16
C ALA A 208 14.08 0.71 -22.49
N ARG A 209 14.54 -0.35 -23.18
CA ARG A 209 15.67 -1.18 -22.81
C ARG A 209 16.56 -1.39 -24.03
N ASN A 210 17.82 -0.98 -23.92
CA ASN A 210 18.74 -0.91 -25.06
C ASN A 210 19.72 -2.10 -25.18
N ASN A 211 19.63 -3.09 -24.28
CA ASN A 211 20.43 -4.32 -24.36
C ASN A 211 19.55 -5.52 -24.71
N ALA A 212 20.14 -6.52 -25.36
CA ALA A 212 19.43 -7.70 -25.87
C ALA A 212 19.42 -8.90 -24.90
N VAL A 213 20.00 -8.77 -23.70
CA VAL A 213 20.12 -9.85 -22.70
C VAL A 213 18.73 -10.31 -22.25
N THR A 214 18.58 -11.52 -21.73
CA THR A 214 17.33 -11.91 -21.05
C THR A 214 17.31 -11.38 -19.62
N ALA A 215 16.34 -10.53 -19.27
CA ALA A 215 16.19 -10.03 -17.91
C ALA A 215 14.75 -9.61 -17.63
N ASP A 216 14.41 -9.53 -16.35
CA ASP A 216 13.16 -8.90 -15.92
C ASP A 216 13.24 -7.38 -16.16
N TRP A 217 12.10 -6.78 -16.46
CA TRP A 217 11.99 -5.36 -16.75
C TRP A 217 10.73 -4.77 -16.12
N THR A 218 10.92 -3.77 -15.26
CA THR A 218 9.83 -3.08 -14.57
C THR A 218 9.75 -1.64 -15.06
N VAL A 219 8.54 -1.18 -15.36
CA VAL A 219 8.26 0.20 -15.79
C VAL A 219 7.08 0.76 -15.01
N ASN A 220 7.13 2.05 -14.66
CA ASN A 220 6.02 2.72 -14.00
C ASN A 220 4.81 2.82 -14.94
N LEU A 221 3.67 2.33 -14.47
CA LEU A 221 2.37 2.47 -15.12
C LEU A 221 1.69 3.75 -14.62
N PRO A 222 1.42 4.74 -15.49
CA PRO A 222 0.68 5.93 -15.10
C PRO A 222 -0.78 5.61 -14.78
N ALA A 223 -1.32 6.26 -13.74
CA ALA A 223 -2.73 6.24 -13.37
C ALA A 223 -3.65 6.54 -14.58
N GLY A 224 -4.86 5.98 -14.55
CA GLY A 224 -5.87 6.20 -15.59
C GLY A 224 -7.02 5.19 -15.52
N SER A 225 -8.25 5.67 -15.74
CA SER A 225 -9.49 4.91 -15.52
C SER A 225 -10.08 4.24 -16.75
N ARG A 226 -9.63 4.63 -17.95
CA ARG A 226 -10.05 4.01 -19.21
C ARG A 226 -9.31 2.71 -19.47
N ASP A 227 -9.86 1.90 -20.37
CA ASP A 227 -9.14 0.78 -20.97
C ASP A 227 -7.83 1.28 -21.59
N ARG A 228 -6.76 0.53 -21.35
CA ARG A 228 -5.39 0.89 -21.71
C ARG A 228 -4.88 -0.07 -22.76
N VAL A 229 -4.14 0.45 -23.72
CA VAL A 229 -3.48 -0.36 -24.75
C VAL A 229 -1.98 -0.32 -24.50
N ILE A 230 -1.37 -1.49 -24.29
CA ILE A 230 0.07 -1.65 -24.21
C ILE A 230 0.60 -2.16 -25.54
N SER A 231 1.65 -1.54 -26.05
CA SER A 231 2.45 -2.08 -27.16
C SER A 231 3.91 -2.21 -26.74
N VAL A 232 4.50 -3.38 -26.97
CA VAL A 232 5.92 -3.66 -26.73
C VAL A 232 6.58 -3.93 -28.06
N LEU A 233 7.42 -3.01 -28.52
CA LEU A 233 8.26 -3.23 -29.70
C LEU A 233 9.52 -3.94 -29.26
N ILE A 234 9.78 -5.13 -29.78
CA ILE A 234 11.02 -5.87 -29.58
C ILE A 234 11.89 -5.76 -30.82
N GLU A 235 13.17 -5.48 -30.60
CA GLU A 235 14.23 -5.54 -31.62
C GLU A 235 15.28 -6.59 -31.22
N ALA A 236 15.57 -7.52 -32.12
CA ALA A 236 16.58 -8.56 -31.93
C ALA A 236 17.21 -9.00 -33.25
N GLU A 237 18.34 -9.71 -33.19
CA GLU A 237 19.04 -10.19 -34.39
C GLU A 237 18.19 -11.20 -35.17
N SER A 238 18.22 -11.10 -36.50
CA SER A 238 17.50 -12.04 -37.36
C SER A 238 18.03 -13.45 -37.15
N GLY A 239 17.13 -14.41 -36.95
CA GLY A 239 17.44 -15.81 -36.65
C GLY A 239 17.65 -16.11 -35.15
N SER A 240 17.60 -15.12 -34.27
CA SER A 240 17.62 -15.31 -32.82
C SER A 240 16.22 -15.61 -32.25
N LYS A 241 16.14 -16.02 -30.97
CA LYS A 241 14.89 -16.08 -30.21
C LYS A 241 14.74 -14.84 -29.34
N ALA A 242 13.62 -14.13 -29.46
CA ALA A 242 13.37 -12.89 -28.71
C ALA A 242 11.88 -12.70 -28.41
N GLY A 243 11.55 -11.82 -27.45
CA GLY A 243 10.17 -11.55 -27.06
C GLY A 243 9.91 -11.50 -25.56
N LEU A 244 8.65 -11.74 -25.22
CA LEU A 244 8.16 -11.82 -23.84
C LEU A 244 8.32 -13.25 -23.31
N GLY A 245 9.42 -13.53 -22.62
CA GLY A 245 9.79 -14.87 -22.16
C GLY A 245 9.18 -15.30 -20.82
N GLY A 246 8.35 -14.47 -20.21
CA GLY A 246 7.70 -14.75 -18.92
C GLY A 246 6.42 -13.96 -18.74
N VAL A 247 5.81 -14.08 -17.56
CA VAL A 247 4.55 -13.41 -17.23
C VAL A 247 4.70 -11.90 -17.30
N VAL A 248 3.65 -11.23 -17.79
CA VAL A 248 3.52 -9.78 -17.70
C VAL A 248 2.40 -9.45 -16.73
N SER A 249 2.70 -8.63 -15.72
CA SER A 249 1.76 -8.28 -14.66
C SER A 249 1.80 -6.81 -14.26
N ILE A 250 0.74 -6.35 -13.61
CA ILE A 250 0.65 -5.03 -12.99
C ILE A 250 0.48 -5.20 -11.48
N GLU A 251 1.33 -4.51 -10.73
CA GLU A 251 1.28 -4.41 -9.27
C GLU A 251 1.05 -2.96 -8.84
N THR A 252 0.47 -2.75 -7.66
CA THR A 252 0.41 -1.43 -7.02
C THR A 252 1.34 -1.40 -5.82
N ASP A 253 2.14 -0.34 -5.72
CA ASP A 253 2.90 -0.06 -4.50
C ASP A 253 1.90 0.27 -3.37
N GLN A 254 2.23 -0.18 -2.15
CA GLN A 254 1.41 0.03 -0.94
C GLN A 254 1.32 1.49 -0.54
#